data_AF-A0A954J925-F1
#
_entry.id   AF-A0A954J925-F1
#
_cell.length_a   1.000
_cell.length_b   1.000
_cell.length_c   1.000
_cell.angle_alpha   90.00
_cell.angle_beta   90.00
_cell.angle_gamma   90.00
#
_symmetry.space_group_name_H-M   'P 1'
#
loop_
_entity.id
_entity.type
_entity.pdbx_description
1 polymer ?
#
loop_
_entity_poly.entity_id
_entity_poly.type
_entity_poly.pdbx_seq_one_letter_code
_entity_poly.pdbx_strand_id
1 'polypeptide(L)' 'LDMIFIGADGLVKAIHVNAHPQDPTPIPSGAPVRFVLEIPAHRSEAIGLKPGDRVEHPRIDGTGISDY' A
#
# COMPACT_ATOMS: atom_id res chain seq x y z
N LEU A 1 -7.90 8.47 -4.79
CA LEU A 1 -6.76 8.18 -3.87
C LEU A 1 -5.87 7.15 -4.53
N ASP A 2 -4.59 7.06 -4.17
CA ASP A 2 -3.75 5.94 -4.61
C ASP A 2 -3.78 4.85 -3.54
N MET A 3 -3.98 3.59 -3.95
CA MET A 3 -3.95 2.42 -3.07
C MET A 3 -2.66 1.65 -3.28
N ILE A 4 -1.85 1.53 -2.24
CA ILE A 4 -0.58 0.80 -2.27
C ILE A 4 -0.77 -0.52 -1.53
N PHE A 5 -0.67 -1.63 -2.26
CA PHE A 5 -0.83 -2.98 -1.72
C PHE A 5 0.54 -3.52 -1.29
N ILE A 6 0.67 -3.89 0.00
CA ILE A 6 1.97 -4.19 0.63
C ILE A 6 1.94 -5.60 1.22
N GLY A 7 2.98 -6.39 0.90
CA GLY A 7 3.18 -7.73 1.44
C GLY A 7 3.49 -7.73 2.94
N ALA A 8 3.41 -8.90 3.57
CA ALA A 8 3.83 -9.06 4.97
C ALA A 8 5.33 -8.79 5.18
N ASP A 9 6.12 -8.85 4.09
CA ASP A 9 7.54 -8.55 4.01
C ASP A 9 7.87 -7.05 3.85
N GLY A 10 6.84 -6.20 3.80
CA GLY A 10 6.97 -4.76 3.56
C GLY A 10 7.16 -4.37 2.10
N LEU A 11 7.15 -5.32 1.16
CA LEU A 11 7.32 -5.02 -0.26
C LEU A 11 6.01 -4.57 -0.89
N VAL A 12 6.05 -3.47 -1.65
CA VAL A 12 4.94 -3.05 -2.51
C VAL A 12 4.72 -4.11 -3.59
N LYS A 13 3.53 -4.73 -3.59
CA LYS A 13 3.15 -5.75 -4.57
C LYS A 13 2.41 -5.15 -5.77
N ALA A 14 1.59 -4.13 -5.53
CA ALA A 14 0.83 -3.44 -6.57
C ALA A 14 0.48 -2.02 -6.13
N ILE A 15 0.20 -1.15 -7.09
CA ILE A 15 -0.28 0.21 -6.88
C ILE A 15 -1.49 0.41 -7.80
N HIS A 16 -2.62 0.82 -7.24
CA HIS A 16 -3.75 1.32 -8.01
C HIS A 16 -3.78 2.84 -7.88
N VAL A 17 -3.57 3.54 -8.99
CA VAL A 17 -3.49 5.00 -9.04
C VAL A 17 -4.87 5.59 -9.26
N ASN A 18 -5.18 6.68 -8.56
CA ASN A 18 -6.37 7.50 -8.80
C ASN A 18 -7.71 6.75 -8.71
N ALA A 19 -7.92 5.96 -7.64
CA ALA A 19 -9.23 5.40 -7.31
C ALA A 19 -10.29 6.52 -7.21
N HIS A 20 -11.42 6.31 -7.88
CA HIS A 20 -12.50 7.28 -8.00
C HIS A 20 -13.33 7.37 -6.71
N PRO A 21 -13.62 8.59 -6.19
CA PRO A 21 -14.49 8.74 -5.03
C PRO A 21 -15.87 8.11 -5.24
N GLN A 22 -16.37 7.42 -4.21
CA GLN A 22 -17.69 6.78 -4.20
C GLN A 22 -17.92 5.68 -5.24
N ASP A 23 -16.89 5.24 -5.96
CA ASP A 23 -16.98 4.08 -6.84
C ASP A 23 -16.89 2.78 -6.01
N PRO A 24 -17.95 1.94 -5.99
CA PRO A 24 -17.94 0.69 -5.23
C PRO A 24 -17.24 -0.47 -5.95
N THR A 25 -16.71 -0.24 -7.16
CA THR A 25 -16.00 -1.27 -7.92
C THR A 25 -14.82 -1.82 -7.11
N PRO A 26 -14.75 -3.15 -6.85
CA PRO A 26 -13.66 -3.71 -6.08
C PRO A 26 -12.31 -3.51 -6.78
N ILE A 27 -11.29 -3.11 -6.01
CA ILE A 27 -9.90 -2.99 -6.48
C ILE A 27 -9.11 -4.17 -5.88
N PRO A 28 -8.92 -5.28 -6.62
CA PRO A 28 -8.18 -6.44 -6.12
C PRO A 28 -6.68 -6.15 -6.05
N SER A 29 -6.00 -6.70 -5.05
CA SER A 29 -4.55 -6.54 -4.85
C SER A 29 -3.70 -7.27 -5.89
N GLY A 30 -4.25 -8.25 -6.60
CA GLY A 30 -3.55 -9.08 -7.60
C GLY A 30 -2.52 -10.08 -7.02
N ALA A 31 -2.21 -10.00 -5.72
CA ALA A 31 -1.27 -10.87 -5.02
C ALA A 31 -1.61 -10.95 -3.51
N PRO A 32 -1.09 -11.95 -2.78
CA PRO A 32 -1.19 -11.98 -1.33
C PRO A 32 -0.54 -10.73 -0.69
N VAL A 33 -1.32 -10.00 0.09
CA VAL A 33 -0.89 -8.79 0.80
C VAL A 33 -1.39 -8.79 2.23
N ARG A 34 -0.70 -8.05 3.10
CA ARG A 34 -1.07 -7.91 4.52
C ARG A 34 -1.52 -6.49 4.86
N PHE A 35 -1.04 -5.49 4.12
CA PHE A 35 -1.32 -4.10 4.40
C PHE A 35 -1.76 -3.36 3.14
N VAL A 36 -2.53 -2.29 3.34
CA VAL A 36 -2.89 -1.30 2.32
C VAL A 36 -2.56 0.07 2.90
N LEU A 37 -1.84 0.88 2.13
CA LEU A 37 -1.61 2.29 2.44
C LEU A 37 -2.34 3.16 1.41
N GLU A 38 -3.21 4.04 1.88
CA GLU A 38 -3.90 5.02 1.04
C GLU A 38 -3.22 6.38 1.16
N ILE A 39 -2.95 7.00 0.01
CA ILE A 39 -2.35 8.33 -0.08
C ILE A 39 -3.14 9.22 -1.06
N PRO A 40 -2.92 10.55 -1.08
CA PRO A 40 -3.53 11.42 -2.07
C PRO A 40 -3.31 10.92 -3.50
N ALA A 41 -4.30 11.12 -4.37
CA ALA A 41 -4.22 10.68 -5.76
C ALA A 41 -2.99 11.25 -6.47
N HIS A 42 -2.38 10.46 -7.35
CA HIS A 42 -1.17 10.79 -8.12
C HIS A 42 0.10 10.99 -7.29
N ARG A 43 0.05 10.82 -5.96
CA ARG A 43 1.22 10.98 -5.11
C ARG A 43 2.24 9.87 -5.35
N SER A 44 1.79 8.65 -5.62
CA SER A 44 2.67 7.51 -5.91
C SER A 44 3.54 7.77 -7.16
N GLU A 45 2.93 8.29 -8.23
CA GLU A 45 3.63 8.68 -9.46
C GLU A 45 4.59 9.85 -9.20
N ALA A 46 4.15 10.88 -8.45
CA ALA A 46 4.95 12.07 -8.17
C ALA A 46 6.24 11.77 -7.39
N ILE A 47 6.25 10.73 -6.55
CA ILE A 47 7.45 10.30 -5.81
C ILE A 47 8.20 9.15 -6.51
N GLY A 48 7.68 8.65 -7.63
CA GLY A 48 8.27 7.55 -8.38
C GLY A 48 8.19 6.19 -7.68
N LEU A 49 7.17 5.97 -6.83
CA LEU A 49 6.94 4.71 -6.14
C LEU A 49 6.58 3.59 -7.12
N LYS A 50 7.15 2.40 -6.93
CA LYS A 50 6.98 1.24 -7.82
C LYS A 50 6.78 -0.06 -7.05
N PRO A 51 6.15 -1.07 -7.66
CA PRO A 51 6.22 -2.44 -7.16
C PRO A 51 7.68 -2.88 -6.96
N GLY A 52 7.95 -3.51 -5.82
CA GLY A 52 9.30 -3.86 -5.38
C GLY A 52 9.92 -2.88 -4.39
N ASP A 53 9.42 -1.65 -4.28
CA ASP A 53 9.85 -0.71 -3.24
C ASP A 53 9.43 -1.23 -1.85
N ARG A 54 10.12 -0.75 -0.81
CA ARG A 54 9.92 -1.19 0.58
C ARG A 54 9.19 -0.12 1.39
N VAL A 55 8.22 -0.56 2.18
CA VAL A 55 7.56 0.22 3.22
C VAL A 55 8.08 -0.27 4.57
N GLU A 56 8.62 0.66 5.35
CA GLU A 56 9.14 0.41 6.70
C GLU A 56 8.17 0.98 7.73
N HIS A 57 7.81 0.15 8.71
CA HIS A 57 6.93 0.55 9.80
C HIS A 57 7.07 -0.48 10.93
N PRO A 58 7.04 -0.08 12.21
CA PRO A 58 7.21 -1.03 13.32
C PRO A 58 6.23 -2.21 13.32
N ARG A 59 5.03 -2.03 12.79
CA ARG A 59 4.02 -3.11 12.61
C ARG A 59 4.31 -4.07 11.45
N ILE A 60 5.19 -3.68 10.53
CA ILE A 60 5.67 -4.52 9.42
C ILE A 60 6.92 -5.26 9.87
N ASP A 61 7.87 -4.53 10.45
CA ASP A 61 9.19 -5.07 10.84
C ASP A 61 9.15 -5.84 12.16
N GLY A 62 8.01 -5.86 12.86
CA GLY A 62 7.84 -6.53 14.15
C GLY A 62 8.57 -5.85 15.31
N THR A 63 9.12 -4.65 15.08
CA THR A 63 9.82 -3.83 16.08
C THR A 63 8.89 -2.89 16.84
N GLY A 64 7.60 -2.89 16.50
CA GLY A 64 6.58 -2.20 17.27
C GLY A 64 6.46 -2.83 18.64
N ILE A 65 6.79 -2.06 19.68
CA ILE A 65 6.40 -2.35 21.06
C ILE A 65 4.94 -2.79 21.07
N SER A 66 4.70 -3.96 21.70
CA SER A 66 3.39 -4.60 21.81
C SER A 66 2.49 -3.76 22.72
N ASP A 67 1.99 -2.64 22.21
CA ASP A 67 0.94 -1.87 22.87
C ASP A 67 -0.41 -2.41 22.39
N TYR A 68 -0.68 -3.66 22.77
CA TYR A 68 -1.99 -4.30 22.93
C TYR A 68 -1.80 -5.68 23.60
#